data_AF-A0A0Q5L3R2-F1
#
_entry.id   AF-A0A0Q5L3R2-F1
#
_cell.length_a   1.000
_cell.length_b   1.000
_cell.length_c   1.000
_cell.angle_alpha   90.00
_cell.angle_beta   90.00
_cell.angle_gamma   90.00
#
_symmetry.space_group_name_H-M   'P 1'
#
loop_
_entity.id
_entity.type
_entity.pdbx_description
1 polymer ?
#
loop_
_entity_poly.entity_id
_entity_poly.type
_entity_poly.pdbx_seq_one_letter_code
_entity_poly.pdbx_strand_id
1 'polypeptide(L)' 'MPLEPILDRLGAQGTSLAEAEAMRTVLVRDHAGEDVTALPEDQWLAALGQMELIKDTGDEGMR' A
#
# COMPACT_ATOMS: atom_id res chain seq x y z
N MET A 1 -4.33 8.40 -7.83
CA MET A 1 -4.64 8.39 -6.39
C MET A 1 -3.57 9.18 -5.63
N PRO A 2 -3.95 10.13 -4.75
CA PRO A 2 -3.01 10.85 -3.88
C PRO A 2 -2.41 9.93 -2.81
N LEU A 3 -1.23 10.28 -2.28
CA LEU A 3 -0.53 9.49 -1.26
C LEU A 3 -0.96 9.83 0.18
N GLU A 4 -1.43 11.05 0.46
CA GLU A 4 -1.84 11.41 1.84
C GLU A 4 -2.88 10.45 2.44
N PRO A 5 -3.97 10.06 1.75
CA PRO A 5 -4.95 9.15 2.34
C PRO A 5 -4.37 7.76 2.64
N ILE A 6 -3.36 7.33 1.88
CA ILE A 6 -2.65 6.06 2.10
C ILE A 6 -1.76 6.17 3.35
N LEU A 7 -1.01 7.27 3.46
CA LEU A 7 -0.14 7.55 4.62
C LEU A 7 -0.95 7.68 5.92
N ASP A 8 -2.10 8.36 5.86
CA ASP A 8 -3.01 8.51 7.00
C ASP A 8 -3.54 7.16 7.46
N ARG A 9 -3.94 6.28 6.53
CA ARG A 9 -4.50 4.96 6.84
C ARG A 9 -3.43 3.94 7.27
N LEU A 10 -2.20 4.04 6.76
CA LEU A 10 -1.06 3.23 7.23
C LEU A 10 -0.56 3.67 8.62
N GLY A 11 -0.87 4.90 9.03
CA GLY A 11 -0.40 5.51 10.26
C GLY A 11 0.84 6.37 10.00
N ALA A 12 0.63 7.69 10.00
CA ALA A 12 1.60 8.71 9.62
C ALA A 12 2.92 8.74 10.44
N GLN A 13 3.03 7.97 11.52
CA GLN A 13 4.23 7.95 12.39
C GLN A 13 5.17 6.75 12.16
N GLY A 14 4.77 5.75 11.36
CA GLY A 14 5.57 4.53 11.16
C GLY A 14 5.82 4.16 9.70
N THR A 15 5.24 4.90 8.76
CA THR A 15 5.19 4.51 7.35
C THR A 15 6.14 5.37 6.52
N SER A 16 7.04 4.73 5.77
CA SER A 16 7.92 5.39 4.81
C SER A 16 7.18 5.81 3.54
N LEU A 17 7.71 6.81 2.83
CA LEU A 17 7.18 7.20 1.53
C LEU A 17 7.20 6.03 0.54
N ALA A 18 8.23 5.18 0.61
CA ALA A 18 8.35 3.98 -0.23
C ALA A 18 7.21 2.98 0.00
N GLU A 19 6.80 2.78 1.25
CA GLU A 19 5.65 1.92 1.59
C GLU A 19 4.34 2.50 1.07
N ALA A 20 4.14 3.81 1.18
CA ALA A 20 2.96 4.45 0.61
C ALA A 20 2.91 4.35 -0.93
N GLU A 21 4.05 4.41 -1.61
CA GLU A 21 4.14 4.21 -3.06
C GLU A 21 3.91 2.75 -3.48
N ALA A 22 4.45 1.80 -2.71
CA ALA A 22 4.19 0.37 -2.91
C ALA A 22 2.70 0.07 -2.73
N MET A 23 2.08 0.58 -1.66
CA MET A 23 0.65 0.46 -1.42
C MET A 23 -0.17 1.10 -2.54
N ARG A 24 0.19 2.30 -3.01
CA ARG A 24 -0.47 2.93 -4.17
C ARG A 24 -0.43 2.04 -5.41
N THR A 25 0.68 1.34 -5.63
CA THR A 25 0.83 0.43 -6.77
C THR A 25 -0.12 -0.76 -6.67
N VAL A 26 -0.23 -1.37 -5.49
CA VAL A 26 -1.19 -2.45 -5.22
C VAL A 26 -2.62 -1.97 -5.44
N LEU A 27 -2.98 -0.82 -4.87
CA LEU A 27 -4.33 -0.27 -4.95
C LEU A 27 -4.73 0.12 -6.38
N VAL A 28 -3.81 0.67 -7.18
CA VAL A 28 -4.07 0.97 -8.59
C VAL A 28 -4.27 -0.31 -9.39
N ARG A 29 -3.50 -1.37 -9.10
CA ARG A 29 -3.60 -2.67 -9.79
C ARG A 29 -4.90 -3.39 -9.45
N ASP A 30 -5.23 -3.48 -8.17
CA ASP A 30 -6.27 -4.40 -7.66
C ASP A 30 -7.62 -3.70 -7.45
N HIS A 31 -7.62 -2.37 -7.29
CA HIS A 31 -8.83 -1.58 -7.01
C HIS A 31 -9.04 -0.44 -8.02
N ALA A 32 -8.33 -0.44 -9.16
CA ALA A 32 -8.50 0.52 -10.26
C ALA A 32 -8.46 2.01 -9.85
N GLY A 33 -7.84 2.35 -8.72
CA GLY A 33 -7.79 3.72 -8.21
C GLY A 33 -9.02 4.16 -7.39
N GLU A 34 -9.82 3.22 -6.86
CA GLU A 34 -10.87 3.49 -5.87
C GLU A 34 -10.37 4.31 -4.69
N ASP A 35 -11.26 5.11 -4.10
CA ASP A 35 -10.92 5.91 -2.94
C ASP A 35 -10.51 5.02 -1.76
N VAL A 36 -9.28 5.19 -1.29
CA VAL A 36 -8.73 4.40 -0.20
C VAL A 36 -9.51 4.58 1.10
N THR A 37 -10.28 5.65 1.26
CA THR A 37 -11.14 5.87 2.43
C THR A 37 -12.45 5.07 2.37
N ALA A 38 -12.87 4.67 1.17
CA ALA A 38 -14.07 3.86 0.93
C ALA A 38 -13.78 2.35 0.94
N LEU A 39 -12.50 1.96 0.91
CA LEU A 39 -12.06 0.58 0.89
C LEU A 39 -12.43 -0.17 2.19
N PRO A 40 -13.19 -1.28 2.09
CA PRO A 40 -13.47 -2.16 3.21
C PRO A 40 -12.21 -2.64 3.95
N GLU A 41 -12.32 -2.92 5.24
CA GLU A 41 -11.18 -3.29 6.09
C GLU A 41 -10.50 -4.59 5.63
N ASP A 42 -11.27 -5.59 5.20
CA ASP A 42 -10.77 -6.86 4.67
C ASP A 42 -9.95 -6.67 3.39
N GLN A 43 -10.42 -5.83 2.47
CA GLN A 43 -9.71 -5.48 1.24
C GLN A 43 -8.44 -4.67 1.53
N TRP A 44 -8.50 -3.77 2.51
CA TRP A 44 -7.34 -3.03 2.98
C TRP A 44 -6.26 -3.96 3.55
N LEU A 45 -6.64 -4.92 4.41
CA LEU A 45 -5.73 -5.92 4.96
C LEU A 45 -5.13 -6.82 3.87
N ALA A 46 -5.92 -7.17 2.85
CA ALA A 46 -5.42 -7.90 1.69
C ALA A 46 -4.38 -7.10 0.90
N ALA A 47 -4.64 -5.81 0.65
CA ALA A 47 -3.69 -4.91 -0.02
C ALA A 47 -2.40 -4.71 0.78
N LEU A 48 -2.50 -4.63 2.12
CA LEU A 48 -1.36 -4.61 3.04
C LEU A 48 -0.49 -5.87 2.89
N GLY A 49 -1.10 -7.05 2.87
CA GLY A 49 -0.38 -8.31 2.66
C GLY A 49 0.33 -8.35 1.30
N GLN A 50 -0.30 -7.85 0.24
CA GLN A 50 0.31 -7.76 -1.09
C GLN A 50 1.48 -6.77 -1.13
N MET A 51 1.38 -5.64 -0.43
CA MET A 51 2.45 -4.65 -0.32
C MET A 51 3.69 -5.24 0.36
N GLU A 52 3.53 -5.99 1.46
CA GLU A 52 4.65 -6.65 2.14
C GLU A 52 5.32 -7.71 1.26
N LEU A 53 4.56 -8.47 0.46
CA LEU A 53 5.13 -9.40 -0.52
C LEU A 53 5.98 -8.71 -1.59
N ILE A 54 5.58 -7.50 -2.03
CA ILE A 54 6.37 -6.69 -2.98
C ILE A 54 7.66 -6.20 -2.34
N LYS A 55 7.65 -5.83 -1.05
CA LYS A 55 8.84 -5.42 -0.31
C LYS A 55 9.84 -6.58 -0.19
N ASP A 56 9.36 -7.77 0.19
CA ASP A 56 10.19 -8.97 0.33
C ASP A 56 10.80 -9.43 -1.00
N THR A 57 10.01 -9.41 -2.09
CA THR A 57 10.49 -9.81 -3.43
C THR A 57 11.36 -8.75 -4.10
N GLY A 58 11.25 -7.48 -3.70
CA GLY A 58 12.16 -6.41 -4.12
C GLY A 58 13.53 -6.47 -3.44
N ASP A 59 13.60 -6.98 -2.20
CA ASP A 59 14.84 -7.13 -1.43
C ASP A 59 15.67 -8.36 -1.83
N GLU A 60 15.07 -9.40 -2.44
CA GLU A 60 15.81 -10.55 -2.98
C GLU A 60 16.74 -10.17 -4.15
N GLY A 61 16.56 -8.99 -4.76
CA GLY A 61 17.47 -8.43 -5.77
C GLY A 61 18.64 -7.59 -5.23
N MET A 62 18.68 -7.30 -3.92
CA MET A 62 19.71 -6.50 -3.25
C MET A 62 20.43 -7.28 -2.13
N ARG A 63 20.76 -8.55 -2.36
CA ARG A 63 21.70 -9.30 -1.53
C ARG A 63 22.90 -9.83 -2.31
#